data_AF-A0A528U135-F1
#
_entry.id   AF-A0A528U135-F1
#
_cell.length_a   1.000
_cell.length_b   1.000
_cell.length_c   1.000
_cell.angle_alpha   90.00
_cell.angle_beta   90.00
_cell.angle_gamma   90.00
#
_symmetry.space_group_name_H-M   'P 1'
#
loop_
_entity.id
_entity.type
_entity.pdbx_description
1 polymer ?
#
loop_
_entity_poly.entity_id
_entity_poly.type
_entity_poly.pdbx_seq_one_letter_code
_entity_poly.pdbx_strand_id
1 'polypeptide(L)'
;MPERLYHEFDINVWSFHLNTGLEDLSATECVELYRSRKASPVEVVDDCLRRIEIINPKLNAFCFVDCETARRSAMASEERWFRGRPVGELDGIPTTIKELSLTRGMPTLRGSAAIDP
;
A
#
# COMPACT_ATOMS: atom_id res chain seq x y z
N MET A 1 -24.04 43.43 14.29
CA MET A 1 -23.66 42.39 13.31
C MET A 1 -22.14 42.28 13.36
N PRO A 2 -21.53 41.17 13.83
CA PRO A 2 -20.07 41.10 13.90
C PRO A 2 -19.47 40.64 12.56
N GLU A 3 -18.36 41.27 12.20
CA GLU A 3 -17.55 41.02 11.01
C GLU A 3 -16.85 39.65 11.11
N ARG A 4 -16.87 38.88 10.01
CA ARG A 4 -16.18 37.59 9.92
C ARG A 4 -14.68 37.81 9.71
N LEU A 5 -13.89 37.42 10.71
CA LEU A 5 -12.45 37.17 10.56
C LEU A 5 -12.29 35.86 9.77
N TYR A 6 -11.92 35.94 8.50
CA TYR A 6 -11.41 34.79 7.76
C TYR A 6 -9.92 34.67 8.10
N HIS A 7 -9.55 33.60 8.81
CA HIS A 7 -8.16 33.18 8.93
C HIS A 7 -7.65 32.77 7.54
N GLU A 8 -6.52 33.34 7.12
CA GLU A 8 -5.76 32.87 5.96
C GLU A 8 -5.45 31.38 6.11
N PHE A 9 -5.87 30.59 5.12
CA PHE A 9 -5.44 29.20 4.99
C PHE A 9 -3.95 29.19 4.67
N ASP A 10 -3.14 28.78 5.64
CA ASP A 10 -1.71 28.60 5.47
C ASP A 10 -1.48 27.43 4.49
N ILE A 11 -1.09 27.73 3.25
CA ILE A 11 -0.83 26.74 2.20
C ILE A 11 0.40 25.86 2.49
N ASN A 12 1.16 26.15 3.55
CA ASN A 12 2.39 25.46 3.91
C ASN A 12 2.19 24.16 4.69
N VAL A 13 0.95 23.75 4.98
CA VAL A 13 0.67 22.44 5.63
C VAL A 13 0.84 21.24 4.69
N TRP A 14 0.95 21.48 3.38
CA TRP A 14 1.27 20.47 2.37
C TRP A 14 2.78 20.44 2.11
N SER A 15 3.56 20.14 3.15
CA SER A 15 4.96 19.79 2.95
C SER A 15 5.00 18.57 2.02
N PHE A 16 5.59 18.74 0.82
CA PHE A 16 5.88 17.63 -0.08
C PHE A 16 6.70 16.61 0.71
N HIS A 17 6.10 15.49 1.08
CA HIS A 17 6.84 14.37 1.64
C HIS A 17 7.82 13.93 0.55
N LEU A 18 9.12 14.16 0.78
CA LEU A 18 10.15 13.48 0.00
C LEU A 18 9.95 11.99 0.27
N ASN A 19 9.77 11.21 -0.78
CA ASN A 19 9.70 9.76 -0.68
C ASN A 19 10.95 9.25 0.04
N THR A 20 10.77 8.63 1.21
CA THR A 20 11.91 8.17 2.02
C THR A 20 12.26 6.70 1.77
N GLY A 21 11.32 5.94 1.21
CA GLY A 21 11.50 4.54 0.77
C GLY A 21 10.54 4.18 -0.38
N LEU A 22 10.60 2.93 -0.87
CA LEU A 22 9.72 2.48 -1.95
C LEU A 22 8.25 2.40 -1.49
N GLU A 23 8.03 2.23 -0.19
CA GLU A 23 6.70 2.15 0.42
C GLU A 23 5.96 3.48 0.52
N ASP A 24 6.60 4.60 0.18
CA ASP A 24 5.96 5.92 0.05
C ASP A 24 5.51 6.21 -1.41
N LEU A 25 5.92 5.40 -2.39
CA LEU A 25 5.65 5.63 -3.80
C LEU A 25 4.14 5.60 -4.08
N SER A 26 3.68 6.53 -4.92
CA SER A 26 2.37 6.42 -5.55
C SER A 26 2.30 5.22 -6.49
N ALA A 27 1.09 4.73 -6.77
CA ALA A 27 0.90 3.63 -7.70
C ALA A 27 1.47 3.94 -9.10
N THR A 28 1.32 5.18 -9.56
CA THR A 28 1.86 5.64 -10.85
C THR A 28 3.38 5.65 -10.88
N GLU A 29 4.04 6.08 -9.80
CA GLU A 29 5.50 6.03 -9.70
C GLU A 29 6.01 4.59 -9.69
N CYS A 30 5.34 3.68 -8.96
CA CYS A 30 5.65 2.25 -9.01
C CYS A 30 5.58 1.71 -10.45
N VAL A 31 4.49 1.98 -11.18
CA VAL A 31 4.31 1.54 -12.58
C VAL A 31 5.44 2.06 -13.48
N GLU A 32 5.82 3.33 -13.33
CA GLU A 32 6.92 3.92 -14.09
C GLU A 32 8.28 3.27 -13.78
N LEU A 33 8.54 3.00 -12.50
CA LEU A 33 9.77 2.34 -12.06
C LEU A 33 9.82 0.86 -12.49
N TYR A 34 8.71 0.13 -12.44
CA TYR A 34 8.62 -1.24 -12.94
C TYR A 34 8.86 -1.31 -14.45
N ARG A 35 8.23 -0.39 -15.21
CA ARG A 35 8.41 -0.30 -16.67
C ARG A 35 9.85 0.03 -17.04
N SER A 36 10.51 0.90 -16.28
CA SER A 36 11.90 1.30 -16.50
C SER A 36 12.93 0.38 -15.83
N ARG A 37 12.47 -0.66 -15.11
CA ARG A 37 13.29 -1.64 -14.35
C ARG A 37 14.19 -0.99 -13.30
N LYS A 38 13.75 0.14 -12.74
CA LYS A 38 14.44 0.85 -11.66
C LYS A 38 14.00 0.40 -10.26
N ALA A 39 12.85 -0.26 -10.18
CA ALA A 39 12.37 -0.98 -9.02
C ALA A 39 11.57 -2.20 -9.51
N SER A 40 11.28 -3.13 -8.61
CA SER A 40 10.43 -4.29 -8.89
C SER A 40 9.26 -4.40 -7.92
N PRO A 41 8.16 -5.09 -8.31
CA PRO A 41 7.07 -5.39 -7.40
C PRO A 41 7.51 -6.10 -6.12
N VAL A 42 8.57 -6.91 -6.18
CA VAL A 42 9.12 -7.62 -5.01
C VAL A 42 9.77 -6.65 -4.05
N GLU A 43 10.61 -5.74 -4.55
CA GLU A 43 11.26 -4.71 -3.73
C GLU A 43 10.23 -3.82 -3.02
N VAL A 44 9.21 -3.38 -3.74
CA VAL A 44 8.14 -2.52 -3.16
C VAL A 44 7.33 -3.28 -2.11
N VAL A 45 6.94 -4.54 -2.36
CA VAL A 45 6.20 -5.35 -1.36
C VAL A 45 7.06 -5.59 -0.11
N ASP A 46 8.35 -5.88 -0.27
CA ASP A 46 9.26 -6.10 0.85
C ASP A 46 9.44 -4.84 1.70
N ASP A 47 9.51 -3.67 1.07
CA ASP A 47 9.53 -2.37 1.75
C ASP A 47 8.22 -2.11 2.53
N CYS A 48 7.06 -2.34 1.92
CA CYS A 48 5.77 -2.23 2.60
C CYS A 48 5.68 -3.17 3.81
N LEU A 49 6.05 -4.45 3.65
CA LEU A 49 5.99 -5.44 4.73
C LEU A 49 6.93 -5.07 5.89
N ARG A 50 8.12 -4.54 5.61
CA ARG A 50 9.04 -4.07 6.64
C ARG A 50 8.46 -2.88 7.42
N ARG A 51 7.82 -1.93 6.73
CA ARG A 51 7.15 -0.80 7.39
C ARG A 51 6.00 -1.29 8.26
N ILE A 52 5.22 -2.26 7.80
CA ILE A 52 4.16 -2.89 8.59
C ILE A 52 4.74 -3.53 9.86
N GLU A 53 5.81 -4.31 9.76
CA GLU A 53 6.47 -4.94 10.91
C GLU A 53 6.91 -3.91 11.96
N ILE A 54 7.48 -2.79 11.53
CA ILE A 54 8.01 -1.74 12.43
C ILE A 54 6.90 -0.88 13.04
N ILE A 55 5.87 -0.53 12.26
CA ILE A 55 4.89 0.51 12.62
C ILE A 55 3.57 -0.08 13.14
N ASN A 56 3.12 -1.22 12.60
CA ASN A 56 1.83 -1.80 12.97
C ASN A 56 1.68 -2.13 14.47
N PRO A 57 2.73 -2.54 15.21
CA PRO A 57 2.60 -2.75 16.66
C PRO A 57 2.19 -1.49 17.45
N LYS A 58 2.43 -0.30 16.89
CA LYS A 58 2.06 0.99 17.51
C LYS A 58 0.74 1.55 16.98
N LEU A 59 0.46 1.31 15.69
CA LEU A 59 -0.68 1.90 14.99
C LEU A 59 -1.91 0.98 14.97
N ASN A 60 -1.70 -0.34 14.98
CA ASN A 60 -2.73 -1.37 14.84
C ASN A 60 -3.64 -1.17 13.61
N ALA A 61 -3.03 -0.87 12.46
CA ALA A 61 -3.73 -0.66 11.18
C ALA A 61 -4.11 -1.98 10.49
N PHE A 62 -3.34 -3.05 10.71
CA PHE A 62 -3.55 -4.36 10.11
C PHE A 62 -3.88 -5.40 11.19
N CYS A 63 -5.04 -6.05 11.06
CA CYS A 63 -5.44 -7.19 11.89
C CYS A 63 -4.89 -8.53 11.36
N PHE A 64 -4.57 -8.58 10.07
CA PHE A 64 -4.03 -9.75 9.39
C PHE A 64 -3.16 -9.31 8.22
N VAL A 65 -2.01 -9.98 8.03
CA VAL A 65 -1.06 -9.70 6.95
C VAL A 65 -0.61 -11.04 6.36
N ASP A 66 -0.99 -11.31 5.12
CA ASP A 66 -0.55 -12.51 4.40
C ASP A 66 0.76 -12.23 3.64
N CYS A 67 1.87 -12.22 4.38
CA CYS A 67 3.20 -11.94 3.83
C CYS A 67 3.58 -12.91 2.71
N GLU A 68 3.22 -14.19 2.83
CA GLU A 68 3.59 -15.22 1.86
C GLU A 68 2.88 -15.00 0.53
N THR A 69 1.56 -14.82 0.56
CA THR A 69 0.78 -14.58 -0.67
C THR A 69 1.17 -13.26 -1.32
N ALA A 70 1.47 -12.22 -0.53
CA ALA A 70 1.93 -10.93 -1.04
C ALA A 70 3.24 -11.09 -1.82
N ARG A 71 4.26 -11.73 -1.22
CA ARG A 71 5.55 -12.00 -1.88
C ARG A 71 5.40 -12.87 -3.11
N ARG A 72 4.60 -13.95 -3.04
CA ARG A 72 4.33 -14.83 -4.18
C ARG A 72 3.70 -14.10 -5.36
N SER A 73 2.73 -13.22 -5.09
CA SER A 73 2.06 -12.42 -6.12
C SER A 73 3.00 -11.38 -6.73
N ALA A 74 3.87 -10.77 -5.91
CA ALA A 74 4.90 -9.85 -6.35
C ALA A 74 5.91 -10.51 -7.30
N MET A 75 6.44 -11.69 -6.95
CA MET A 75 7.35 -12.45 -7.82
C MET A 75 6.71 -12.78 -9.18
N ALA A 76 5.44 -13.18 -9.18
CA ALA A 76 4.71 -13.45 -10.42
C ALA A 76 4.52 -12.18 -11.28
N SER A 77 4.33 -11.02 -10.63
CA SER A 77 4.23 -9.72 -11.30
C SER A 77 5.57 -9.26 -11.85
N GLU A 78 6.65 -9.38 -11.08
CA GLU A 78 8.01 -9.06 -11.50
C GLU A 78 8.39 -9.81 -12.78
N GLU A 79 8.09 -11.11 -12.87
CA GLU A 79 8.33 -11.89 -14.08
C GLU A 79 7.56 -11.34 -15.30
N ARG A 80 6.33 -10.89 -15.10
CA ARG A 80 5.51 -10.28 -16.17
C ARG A 80 6.09 -8.94 -16.62
N TRP A 81 6.50 -8.10 -15.68
CA TRP A 81 7.17 -6.83 -15.95
C TRP A 81 8.50 -7.04 -16.67
N PHE A 82 9.30 -8.02 -16.24
CA PHE A 82 10.55 -8.39 -16.89
C PHE A 82 10.34 -8.78 -18.36
N ARG A 83 9.30 -9.57 -18.64
CA ARG A 83 8.89 -10.00 -19.99
C ARG A 83 8.16 -8.91 -20.80
N GLY A 84 7.89 -7.74 -20.23
CA GLY A 84 7.13 -6.67 -20.89
C GLY A 84 5.67 -7.03 -21.14
N ARG A 85 5.05 -7.85 -20.29
CA ARG A 85 3.66 -8.32 -20.40
C ARG A 85 2.89 -8.18 -19.07
N PRO A 86 2.80 -6.98 -18.48
CA PRO A 86 1.99 -6.78 -17.28
C PRO A 86 0.51 -7.10 -17.57
N VAL A 87 -0.22 -7.61 -16.57
CA VAL A 87 -1.65 -7.95 -16.71
C VAL A 87 -2.58 -6.73 -16.67
N GLY A 88 -2.05 -5.54 -16.37
CA GLY A 88 -2.81 -4.29 -16.37
C GLY A 88 -2.06 -3.16 -15.67
N GLU A 89 -2.69 -2.01 -15.54
CA GLU A 89 -2.11 -0.80 -14.94
C GLU A 89 -1.80 -0.94 -13.44
N LEU A 90 -2.42 -1.90 -12.76
CA LEU A 90 -2.21 -2.17 -11.34
C LEU A 90 -1.37 -3.44 -11.09
N ASP A 91 -0.74 -4.00 -12.12
CA ASP A 91 0.06 -5.21 -11.96
C ASP A 91 1.26 -4.96 -11.04
N GLY A 92 1.28 -5.62 -9.88
CA GLY A 92 2.37 -5.53 -8.91
C GLY A 92 2.25 -4.38 -7.90
N ILE A 93 1.12 -3.69 -7.86
CA ILE A 93 0.87 -2.63 -6.88
C ILE A 93 0.38 -3.26 -5.56
N PRO A 94 1.08 -3.07 -4.43
CA PRO A 94 0.60 -3.52 -3.13
C PRO A 94 -0.72 -2.82 -2.78
N THR A 95 -1.66 -3.55 -2.20
CA THR A 95 -2.94 -2.99 -1.77
C THR A 95 -3.39 -3.58 -0.46
N THR A 96 -4.23 -2.84 0.24
CA THR A 96 -4.87 -3.28 1.48
C THR A 96 -6.35 -3.49 1.23
N ILE A 97 -6.94 -4.47 1.89
CA ILE A 97 -8.36 -4.76 1.78
C ILE A 97 -8.96 -4.56 3.17
N LYS A 98 -10.00 -3.72 3.25
CA LYS A 98 -10.76 -3.54 4.48
C LYS A 98 -11.43 -4.86 4.84
N GLU A 99 -11.32 -5.31 6.09
CA GLU A 99 -11.72 -6.66 6.57
C GLU A 99 -13.24 -6.91 6.57
N LEU A 100 -14.02 -5.96 6.07
CA LEU A 100 -15.42 -6.10 5.74
C LEU A 100 -15.67 -6.77 4.38
N SER A 101 -14.62 -6.89 3.56
CA SER A 101 -14.69 -7.45 2.21
C SER A 101 -14.30 -8.92 2.22
N LEU A 102 -15.16 -9.78 1.65
CA LEU A 102 -14.86 -11.20 1.52
C LEU A 102 -13.60 -11.41 0.68
N THR A 103 -12.56 -11.95 1.29
CA THR A 103 -11.26 -12.18 0.66
C THR A 103 -10.89 -13.65 0.80
N ARG A 104 -10.75 -14.35 -0.32
CA ARG A 104 -10.51 -15.79 -0.33
C ARG A 104 -9.21 -16.12 0.42
N GLY A 105 -9.29 -17.03 1.39
CA GLY A 105 -8.13 -17.49 2.16
C GLY A 105 -7.71 -16.56 3.30
N MET A 106 -8.46 -15.47 3.54
CA MET A 106 -8.21 -14.54 4.65
C MET A 106 -9.43 -14.46 5.57
N PRO A 107 -9.21 -14.25 6.89
CA PRO A 107 -10.32 -14.09 7.83
C PRO A 107 -11.12 -12.81 7.53
N THR A 108 -12.42 -12.86 7.76
CA THR A 108 -13.34 -11.70 7.60
C THR A 108 -14.03 -11.41 8.92
N LEU A 109 -13.33 -10.74 9.84
CA LEU A 109 -13.75 -10.57 11.24
C LEU A 109 -14.72 -9.38 11.47
N ARG A 110 -14.88 -8.51 10.48
CA ARG A 110 -15.81 -7.36 10.54
C ARG A 110 -15.60 -6.44 11.76
N GLY A 111 -14.37 -6.32 12.24
CA GLY A 111 -14.03 -5.51 13.41
C GLY A 111 -14.70 -5.94 14.71
N SER A 112 -15.14 -7.20 14.83
CA SER A 112 -15.90 -7.69 15.99
C SER A 112 -15.29 -8.96 16.57
N ALA A 113 -15.15 -9.00 17.90
CA ALA A 113 -14.71 -10.18 18.64
C ALA A 113 -15.78 -11.30 18.70
N ALA A 114 -17.00 -11.05 18.22
CA ALA A 114 -18.08 -12.02 18.17
C ALA A 114 -18.10 -12.86 16.88
N ILE A 115 -17.14 -12.64 15.97
CA ILE A 115 -17.04 -13.34 14.69
C ILE A 115 -15.93 -14.39 14.77
N ASP A 116 -16.27 -15.63 14.47
CA ASP A 116 -15.29 -16.70 14.30
C ASP A 116 -14.65 -16.62 12.89
N PRO A 117 -13.34 -16.85 12.75
CA PRO A 117 -12.60 -16.71 11.49
C PRO A 117 -13.01 -17.68 10.38
#